data_AF-A0A0B2UZL4-F1
#
_entry.id   AF-A0A0B2UZL4-F1
#
_cell.length_a   1.000
_cell.length_b   1.000
_cell.length_c   1.000
_cell.angle_alpha   90.00
_cell.angle_beta   90.00
_cell.angle_gamma   90.00
#
_symmetry.space_group_name_H-M   'P 1'
#
loop_
_entity.id
_entity.type
_entity.pdbx_description
1 polymer ?
#
loop_
_entity_poly.entity_id
_entity_poly.type
_entity_poly.pdbx_seq_one_letter_code
_entity_poly.pdbx_strand_id
1 'polypeptide(L)'
;MLITILLLSVWSADAELQYFIILTFPLQLISQNDSEQTAAEDRTNILCRFAQACYIRSNNCVRKNEERKAILTEAYEACKKAYELDPTSGYVLKWCCIITGSLADIASNKQKIETGHEFKVTFVFRPSEGFC
;
A
#
# COMPACT_ATOMS: atom_id res chain seq x y z
N MET A 1 -17.29 4.11 -37.46
CA MET A 1 -18.35 4.34 -36.44
C MET A 1 -18.94 3.00 -35.97
N LEU A 2 -18.08 2.06 -35.53
CA LEU A 2 -18.51 0.70 -35.13
C LEU A 2 -17.67 0.07 -34.01
N ILE A 3 -16.76 0.84 -33.38
CA ILE A 3 -15.89 0.32 -32.30
C ILE A 3 -16.42 0.70 -30.90
N THR A 4 -17.32 1.67 -30.80
CA THR A 4 -17.85 2.13 -29.50
C THR A 4 -19.03 1.33 -28.94
N ILE A 5 -19.60 0.37 -29.69
CA ILE A 5 -20.83 -0.32 -29.27
C ILE A 5 -20.55 -1.69 -28.61
N LEU A 6 -19.34 -2.25 -28.71
CA LEU A 6 -19.01 -3.54 -28.08
C LEU A 6 -18.48 -3.43 -26.64
N LEU A 7 -18.41 -2.23 -26.06
CA LEU A 7 -18.01 -2.03 -24.65
C LEU A 7 -19.17 -2.07 -23.66
N LEU A 8 -20.41 -2.31 -24.10
CA LEU A 8 -21.61 -2.16 -23.26
C LEU A 8 -22.43 -3.43 -23.01
N SER A 9 -21.97 -4.62 -23.37
CA SER A 9 -22.85 -5.80 -23.32
C SER A 9 -22.33 -7.08 -22.68
N VAL A 10 -21.30 -7.05 -21.83
CA VAL A 10 -20.96 -8.23 -20.99
C VAL A 10 -20.28 -7.81 -19.66
N TRP A 11 -20.77 -8.39 -18.55
CA TRP A 11 -20.22 -8.44 -17.16
C TRP A 11 -20.50 -7.22 -16.26
N SER A 12 -21.41 -7.24 -15.28
CA SER A 12 -21.53 -8.14 -14.12
C SER A 12 -20.22 -8.26 -13.31
N ALA A 13 -19.98 -7.29 -12.41
CA ALA A 13 -19.27 -7.39 -11.12
C ALA A 13 -18.64 -6.02 -10.76
N ASP A 14 -19.37 -5.19 -10.01
CA ASP A 14 -19.02 -3.83 -9.59
C ASP A 14 -17.71 -3.65 -8.79
N ALA A 15 -16.96 -4.73 -8.51
CA ALA A 15 -15.71 -4.66 -7.76
C ALA A 15 -14.47 -4.45 -8.65
N GLU A 16 -14.46 -4.91 -9.90
CA GLU A 16 -13.21 -4.98 -10.69
C GLU A 16 -12.81 -3.65 -11.37
N LEU A 17 -13.76 -2.76 -11.65
CA LEU A 17 -13.47 -1.47 -12.30
C LEU A 17 -12.69 -0.50 -11.41
N GLN A 18 -12.84 -0.61 -10.09
CA GLN A 18 -12.09 0.21 -9.15
C GLN A 18 -10.61 -0.21 -9.11
N TYR A 19 -10.31 -1.50 -9.29
CA TYR A 19 -8.94 -2.02 -9.42
C TYR A 19 -8.26 -1.55 -10.70
N PHE A 20 -9.00 -1.52 -11.81
CA PHE A 20 -8.44 -1.08 -13.10
C PHE A 20 -8.09 0.41 -13.08
N ILE A 21 -8.88 1.27 -12.43
CA ILE A 21 -8.56 2.70 -12.32
C ILE A 21 -7.39 2.95 -11.36
N ILE A 22 -7.31 2.24 -10.22
CA ILE A 22 -6.23 2.43 -9.24
C ILE A 22 -4.88 1.91 -9.75
N LEU A 23 -4.86 0.83 -10.53
CA LEU A 23 -3.63 0.22 -11.06
C LEU A 23 -3.19 0.80 -12.43
N THR A 24 -4.10 1.33 -13.25
CA THR A 24 -3.76 1.76 -14.63
C THR A 24 -3.42 3.24 -14.74
N PHE A 25 -3.95 4.12 -13.88
CA PHE A 25 -3.64 5.55 -13.92
C PHE A 25 -2.23 6.02 -13.49
N PRO A 26 -1.39 5.28 -12.70
CA PRO A 26 -0.01 5.73 -12.44
C PRO A 26 0.89 5.58 -13.66
N LEU A 27 0.62 4.57 -14.50
CA LEU A 27 1.62 4.04 -15.42
C LEU A 27 1.90 4.98 -16.61
N GLN A 28 0.96 5.87 -16.93
CA GLN A 28 1.03 6.72 -18.12
C GLN A 28 1.73 8.08 -17.90
N LEU A 29 2.10 8.45 -16.67
CA LEU A 29 2.70 9.77 -16.39
C LEU A 29 4.23 9.75 -16.19
N ILE A 30 4.87 8.58 -16.14
CA ILE A 30 6.30 8.41 -15.78
C ILE A 30 7.23 8.53 -17.00
N SER A 31 6.70 8.52 -18.22
CA SER A 31 7.53 8.55 -19.42
C SER A 31 7.81 9.98 -19.89
N GLN A 32 8.50 10.84 -19.13
CA GLN A 32 9.39 11.92 -19.64
C GLN A 32 10.40 12.41 -18.57
N ASN A 33 11.64 11.92 -18.68
CA ASN A 33 12.93 12.57 -18.36
C ASN A 33 13.51 12.59 -16.91
N ASP A 34 14.72 12.00 -16.85
CA ASP A 34 15.93 12.22 -16.04
C ASP A 34 16.06 11.90 -14.53
N SER A 35 17.18 11.22 -14.24
CA SER A 35 17.91 10.98 -12.97
C SER A 35 17.41 9.87 -12.02
N GLU A 36 18.33 9.07 -11.47
CA GLU A 36 18.09 7.98 -10.52
C GLU A 36 17.17 8.33 -9.32
N GLN A 37 17.11 9.62 -8.96
CA GLN A 37 16.25 10.17 -7.91
C GLN A 37 14.75 10.05 -8.27
N THR A 38 14.36 10.36 -9.51
CA THR A 38 12.97 10.24 -9.97
C THR A 38 12.52 8.78 -10.00
N ALA A 39 13.42 7.86 -10.34
CA ALA A 39 13.15 6.42 -10.28
C ALA A 39 12.95 5.89 -8.86
N ALA A 40 13.61 6.48 -7.84
CA ALA A 40 13.39 6.10 -6.44
C ALA A 40 12.05 6.63 -5.91
N GLU A 41 11.69 7.87 -6.26
CA GLU A 41 10.39 8.48 -5.96
C GLU A 41 9.23 7.73 -6.64
N ASP A 42 9.40 7.36 -7.91
CA ASP A 42 8.42 6.56 -8.65
C ASP A 42 8.24 5.17 -8.04
N ARG A 43 9.33 4.50 -7.65
CA ARG A 43 9.25 3.21 -6.94
C ARG A 43 8.53 3.34 -5.60
N THR A 44 8.81 4.38 -4.84
CA THR A 44 8.13 4.68 -3.56
C THR A 44 6.64 4.90 -3.78
N ASN A 45 6.28 5.66 -4.82
CA ASN A 45 4.89 5.92 -5.20
C ASN A 45 4.14 4.65 -5.64
N ILE A 46 4.78 3.80 -6.45
CA ILE A 46 4.20 2.51 -6.88
C ILE A 46 3.95 1.62 -5.66
N LEU A 47 4.91 1.49 -4.75
CA LEU A 47 4.78 0.68 -3.53
C LEU A 47 3.67 1.21 -2.61
N CYS A 48 3.57 2.54 -2.43
CA CYS A 48 2.49 3.15 -1.67
C CYS A 48 1.12 2.85 -2.28
N ARG A 49 0.99 3.00 -3.61
CA ARG A 49 -0.27 2.73 -4.31
C ARG A 49 -0.66 1.26 -4.26
N PHE A 50 0.32 0.36 -4.33
CA PHE A 50 0.11 -1.06 -4.12
C PHE A 50 -0.41 -1.34 -2.70
N ALA A 51 0.24 -0.79 -1.67
CA ALA A 51 -0.19 -0.93 -0.29
C ALA A 51 -1.62 -0.41 -0.04
N GLN A 52 -1.98 0.71 -0.67
CA GLN A 52 -3.35 1.25 -0.67
C GLN A 52 -4.36 0.29 -1.30
N ALA A 53 -4.04 -0.26 -2.48
CA ALA A 53 -4.91 -1.20 -3.17
C ALA A 53 -5.14 -2.45 -2.33
N CYS A 54 -4.09 -2.98 -1.69
CA CYS A 54 -4.19 -4.10 -0.76
C CYS A 54 -5.07 -3.75 0.46
N TYR A 55 -4.90 -2.57 1.05
CA TYR A 55 -5.75 -2.10 2.16
C TYR A 55 -7.23 -2.04 1.76
N ILE A 56 -7.56 -1.43 0.61
CA ILE A 56 -8.93 -1.36 0.09
C ILE A 56 -9.50 -2.76 -0.15
N ARG A 57 -8.70 -3.65 -0.76
CA ARG A 57 -9.10 -5.05 -0.99
C ARG A 57 -9.39 -5.76 0.33
N SER A 58 -8.55 -5.58 1.34
CA SER A 58 -8.70 -6.20 2.65
C SER A 58 -10.02 -5.82 3.34
N ASN A 59 -10.48 -4.59 3.15
CA ASN A 59 -11.75 -4.12 3.71
C ASN A 59 -12.97 -4.74 3.03
N ASN A 60 -12.83 -5.21 1.78
CA ASN A 60 -13.88 -5.93 1.07
C ASN A 60 -13.94 -7.42 1.45
N CYS A 61 -12.89 -7.96 2.10
CA CYS A 61 -12.82 -9.33 2.60
C CYS A 61 -13.51 -9.50 3.97
N VAL A 62 -14.79 -9.12 4.10
CA VAL A 62 -15.50 -9.05 5.40
C VAL A 62 -15.69 -10.42 6.07
N ARG A 63 -15.67 -11.54 5.32
CA ARG A 63 -16.02 -12.88 5.85
C ARG A 63 -14.83 -13.80 6.16
N LYS A 64 -13.59 -13.41 5.86
CA LYS A 64 -12.41 -14.29 6.00
C LYS A 64 -11.23 -13.53 6.62
N ASN A 65 -11.12 -13.62 7.94
CA ASN A 65 -10.05 -12.95 8.70
C ASN A 65 -8.64 -13.38 8.25
N GLU A 66 -8.44 -14.64 7.86
CA GLU A 66 -7.13 -15.11 7.37
C GLU A 66 -6.76 -14.54 6.01
N GLU A 67 -7.73 -14.44 5.08
CA GLU A 67 -7.52 -13.83 3.77
C GLU A 67 -7.23 -12.33 3.91
N ARG A 68 -8.00 -11.65 4.76
CA ARG A 68 -7.77 -10.24 5.12
C ARG A 68 -6.38 -10.04 5.73
N LYS A 69 -5.94 -10.95 6.60
CA LYS A 69 -4.60 -10.91 7.21
C LYS A 69 -3.51 -11.07 6.16
N ALA A 70 -3.61 -12.04 5.26
CA ALA A 70 -2.62 -12.26 4.21
C ALA A 70 -2.43 -11.01 3.33
N ILE A 71 -3.53 -10.40 2.88
CA ILE A 71 -3.52 -9.19 2.05
C ILE A 71 -2.91 -8.00 2.81
N LEU A 72 -3.23 -7.84 4.09
CA LEU A 72 -2.67 -6.77 4.92
C LEU A 72 -1.18 -6.98 5.21
N THR A 73 -0.71 -8.22 5.34
CA THR A 73 0.72 -8.53 5.46
C THR A 73 1.47 -8.12 4.19
N GLU A 74 0.93 -8.40 3.00
CA GLU A 74 1.52 -7.94 1.74
C GLU A 74 1.58 -6.40 1.65
N ALA A 75 0.51 -5.73 2.12
CA ALA A 75 0.48 -4.27 2.19
C ALA A 75 1.56 -3.72 3.14
N TYR A 76 1.77 -4.38 4.27
CA TYR A 76 2.77 -4.00 5.27
C TYR A 76 4.19 -4.12 4.72
N GLU A 77 4.51 -5.23 4.04
CA GLU A 77 5.81 -5.43 3.39
C GLU A 77 6.10 -4.36 2.32
N ALA A 78 5.08 -3.99 1.53
CA ALA A 78 5.21 -2.92 0.54
C ALA A 78 5.44 -1.55 1.19
N CYS A 79 4.73 -1.27 2.29
CA CYS A 79 4.93 -0.05 3.09
C CYS A 79 6.32 0.02 3.71
N LYS A 80 6.84 -1.11 4.22
CA LYS A 80 8.20 -1.19 4.77
C LYS A 80 9.25 -0.88 3.71
N LYS A 81 9.13 -1.47 2.51
CA LYS A 81 10.01 -1.16 1.37
C LYS A 81 9.91 0.30 0.93
N ALA A 82 8.69 0.86 0.88
CA ALA A 82 8.50 2.27 0.55
C ALA A 82 9.16 3.18 1.60
N TYR A 83 9.07 2.81 2.88
CA TYR A 83 9.69 3.54 3.97
C TYR A 83 11.21 3.43 3.93
N GLU A 84 11.79 2.29 3.58
CA GLU A 84 13.24 2.15 3.38
C GLU A 84 13.77 3.05 2.25
N LEU A 85 12.97 3.29 1.20
CA LEU A 85 13.32 4.17 0.09
C LEU A 85 13.19 5.66 0.43
N ASP A 86 12.09 6.04 1.09
CA ASP A 86 11.86 7.41 1.55
C ASP A 86 11.25 7.43 2.97
N PRO A 87 12.10 7.36 4.00
CA PRO A 87 11.65 7.35 5.39
C PRO A 87 11.31 8.75 5.93
N THR A 88 11.40 9.79 5.10
CA THR A 88 11.02 11.17 5.45
C THR A 88 9.62 11.52 4.95
N SER A 89 9.09 10.75 4.00
CA SER A 89 7.74 10.95 3.48
C SER A 89 6.68 10.69 4.54
N GLY A 90 6.03 11.76 4.99
CA GLY A 90 4.83 11.68 5.83
C GLY A 90 3.69 10.91 5.18
N TYR A 91 3.66 10.86 3.83
CA TYR A 91 2.66 10.09 3.10
C TYR A 91 2.91 8.58 3.24
N VAL A 92 4.16 8.12 3.08
CA VAL A 92 4.54 6.72 3.30
C VAL A 92 4.24 6.32 4.74
N LEU A 93 4.66 7.14 5.71
CA LEU A 93 4.45 6.90 7.13
C LEU A 93 2.96 6.78 7.48
N LYS A 94 2.11 7.65 6.92
CA LYS A 94 0.65 7.59 7.09
C LYS A 94 0.10 6.22 6.69
N TRP A 95 0.50 5.69 5.53
CA TRP A 95 0.01 4.38 5.08
C TRP A 95 0.56 3.22 5.92
N CYS A 96 1.81 3.30 6.34
CA CYS A 96 2.39 2.35 7.29
C CYS A 96 1.55 2.28 8.57
N CYS A 97 1.17 3.44 9.14
CA CYS A 97 0.32 3.50 10.33
C CYS A 97 -1.06 2.85 10.11
N ILE A 98 -1.74 3.19 9.01
CA ILE A 98 -3.09 2.69 8.71
C ILE A 98 -3.09 1.17 8.58
N ILE A 99 -2.13 0.63 7.83
CA ILE A 99 -2.03 -0.82 7.59
C ILE A 99 -1.64 -1.55 8.88
N THR A 100 -0.70 -1.00 9.66
CA THR A 100 -0.30 -1.59 10.95
C THR A 100 -1.47 -1.61 11.94
N GLY A 101 -2.23 -0.52 12.05
CA GLY A 101 -3.43 -0.48 12.88
C GLY A 101 -4.46 -1.53 12.43
N SER A 102 -4.64 -1.69 11.12
CA SER A 102 -5.54 -2.70 10.56
C SER A 102 -5.07 -4.12 10.85
N LEU A 103 -3.77 -4.40 10.81
CA LEU A 103 -3.18 -5.68 11.23
C LEU A 103 -3.37 -5.93 12.73
N ALA A 104 -3.27 -4.89 13.56
CA ALA A 104 -3.52 -4.99 14.99
C ALA A 104 -4.99 -5.30 15.28
N ASP A 105 -5.95 -4.84 14.48
CA ASP A 105 -7.38 -5.12 14.70
C ASP A 105 -7.73 -6.61 14.55
N ILE A 106 -7.10 -7.31 13.60
CA ILE A 106 -7.27 -8.75 13.35
C ILE A 106 -6.33 -9.63 14.19
N ALA A 107 -5.34 -9.05 14.85
CA ALA A 107 -4.38 -9.77 15.69
C ALA A 107 -4.95 -10.12 17.08
N SER A 108 -4.46 -11.20 17.67
CA SER A 108 -4.67 -11.50 19.10
C SER A 108 -3.95 -10.47 19.98
N ASN A 109 -4.40 -10.25 21.22
CA ASN A 109 -3.81 -9.29 22.15
C ASN A 109 -2.28 -9.41 22.27
N LYS A 110 -1.73 -10.62 22.24
CA LYS A 110 -0.28 -10.85 22.25
C LYS A 110 0.40 -10.31 20.98
N GLN A 111 -0.17 -10.62 19.82
CA GLN A 111 0.33 -10.14 18.53
C GLN A 111 0.20 -8.62 18.40
N LYS A 112 -0.85 -7.99 18.97
CA LYS A 112 -0.99 -6.53 18.99
C LYS A 112 0.19 -5.85 19.71
N ILE A 113 0.62 -6.41 20.84
CA ILE A 113 1.76 -5.88 21.61
C ILE A 113 3.06 -6.01 20.81
N GLU A 114 3.28 -7.16 20.17
CA GLU A 114 4.45 -7.42 19.33
C GLU A 114 4.48 -6.48 18.11
N THR A 115 3.37 -6.35 17.39
CA THR A 115 3.24 -5.44 16.23
C THR A 115 3.43 -3.98 16.64
N GLY A 116 2.91 -3.55 17.81
CA GLY A 116 3.14 -2.20 18.32
C GLY A 116 4.60 -1.92 18.67
N HIS A 117 5.30 -2.89 19.24
CA HIS A 117 6.73 -2.79 19.53
C HIS A 117 7.55 -2.71 18.23
N GLU A 118 7.28 -3.61 17.26
CA GLU A 118 7.94 -3.62 15.96
C GLU A 118 7.72 -2.31 15.21
N PHE A 119 6.49 -1.79 15.20
CA PHE A 119 6.17 -0.52 14.56
C PHE A 119 6.96 0.63 15.17
N LYS A 120 7.06 0.68 16.51
CA LYS A 120 7.84 1.71 17.20
C LYS A 120 9.31 1.66 16.79
N VAL A 121 9.91 0.47 16.73
CA VAL A 121 11.32 0.30 16.34
C VAL A 121 11.54 0.61 14.86
N THR A 122 10.59 0.25 13.99
CA THR A 122 10.77 0.33 12.53
C THR A 122 10.46 1.71 11.96
N PHE A 123 9.38 2.36 12.41
CA PHE A 123 8.85 3.57 11.78
C PHE A 123 8.93 4.84 12.64
N VAL A 124 9.08 4.71 13.96
CA VAL A 124 8.99 5.85 14.90
C VAL A 124 10.34 6.16 15.53
N PHE A 125 11.09 5.14 15.93
CA PHE A 125 12.35 5.27 16.65
C PHE A 125 13.51 5.07 15.67
N ARG A 126 13.84 6.11 14.90
CA ARG A 126 15.21 6.19 14.39
C ARG A 126 16.09 6.67 15.55
N PRO A 127 17.12 5.91 15.98
CA PRO A 127 18.20 6.56 16.70
C PRO A 127 18.72 7.63 15.72
N SER A 128 18.49 8.90 16.07
CA SER A 128 19.10 10.01 15.37
C SER A 128 20.59 9.68 15.20
N GLU A 129 21.07 9.74 13.96
CA GLU A 129 22.51 9.81 13.71
C GLU A 129 23.13 10.79 14.72
N GLY A 130 24.25 10.37 15.29
CA GLY A 130 24.76 10.86 16.56
C GLY A 130 24.75 12.38 16.72
N PHE A 131 24.16 12.83 17.83
CA PHE A 131 24.70 14.00 18.52
C PHE A 131 25.92 13.54 19.32
N CYS A 132 27.09 13.62 18.68
CA CYS A 132 28.39 13.77 19.34
C CYS A 132 29.05 15.01 18.76
#